data_AF-A0A8T6XGQ6-F1
#
_entry.id   AF-A0A8T6XGQ6-F1
#
_cell.length_a   1.000
_cell.length_b   1.000
_cell.length_c   1.000
_cell.angle_alpha   90.00
_cell.angle_beta   90.00
_cell.angle_gamma   90.00
#
_symmetry.space_group_name_H-M   'P 1'
#
loop_
_entity.id
_entity.type
_entity.pdbx_description
1 polymer ?
#
loop_
_entity_poly.entity_id
_entity_poly.type
_entity_poly.pdbx_seq_one_letter_code
_entity_poly.pdbx_strand_id
1 'polypeptide(L)'
;MVLDESAFYPEGGGQPTDHGRLEWDGGSVEVKEVLKKGIVKHVVEGDVQSVPDRVHATLDWERRYAHMRMHTAQHLISAVILELYGAHTVGNQLYHDRSRIDFDRSK
;
A
#
# COMPACT_ATOMS: atom_id res chain seq x y z
N MET A 1 -5.90 11.19 10.75
CA MET A 1 -5.89 10.46 12.04
C MET A 1 -4.57 9.71 12.22
N VAL A 2 -4.12 9.49 13.45
CA VAL A 2 -2.91 8.73 13.77
C VAL A 2 -3.30 7.62 14.74
N LEU A 3 -2.83 6.40 14.50
CA LEU A 3 -2.98 5.26 15.39
C LEU A 3 -1.66 5.00 16.12
N ASP A 4 -1.74 4.42 17.31
CA ASP A 4 -0.58 3.89 18.04
C ASP A 4 0.06 2.71 17.27
N GLU A 5 -0.77 1.82 16.73
CA GLU A 5 -0.37 0.71 15.87
C GLU A 5 -1.27 0.61 14.63
N SER A 6 -0.69 0.21 13.48
CA SER A 6 -1.45 0.08 12.23
C SER A 6 -0.87 -0.98 11.31
N ALA A 7 -1.76 -1.79 10.72
CA ALA A 7 -1.43 -2.75 9.68
C ALA A 7 -1.49 -2.16 8.25
N PHE A 8 -2.00 -0.94 8.11
CA PHE A 8 -2.12 -0.28 6.80
C PHE A 8 -0.74 0.06 6.24
N TYR A 9 -0.51 -0.34 5.00
CA TYR A 9 0.68 0.04 4.25
C TYR A 9 0.57 1.51 3.79
N PRO A 10 1.50 2.39 4.21
CA PRO A 10 1.62 3.71 3.62
C PRO A 10 2.18 3.60 2.20
N GLU A 11 1.82 4.52 1.31
CA GLU A 11 2.42 4.55 -0.03
C GLU A 11 3.95 4.52 0.01
N GLY A 12 4.57 3.71 -0.85
CA GLY A 12 6.02 3.58 -0.91
C GLY A 12 6.52 2.54 -1.91
N GLY A 13 7.75 2.73 -2.41
CA GLY A 13 8.44 1.74 -3.26
C GLY A 13 7.74 1.41 -4.58
N GLY A 14 6.84 2.28 -5.05
CA GLY A 14 5.99 2.05 -6.23
C GLY A 14 4.65 1.36 -5.91
N GLN A 15 4.39 0.97 -4.65
CA GLN A 15 3.13 0.38 -4.23
C GLN A 15 2.17 1.47 -3.69
N PRO A 16 0.93 1.54 -4.21
CA PRO A 16 -0.11 2.41 -3.68
C PRO A 16 -0.45 2.05 -2.23
N THR A 17 -0.94 3.04 -1.49
CA THR A 17 -1.40 2.87 -0.12
C THR A 17 -2.58 1.90 0.01
N ASP A 18 -2.67 1.26 1.18
CA ASP A 18 -3.83 0.49 1.60
C ASP A 18 -5.06 1.38 1.85
N HIS A 19 -6.23 0.83 1.55
CA HIS A 19 -7.52 1.38 1.93
C HIS A 19 -8.18 0.47 2.96
N GLY A 20 -9.26 0.94 3.58
CA GLY A 20 -9.99 0.14 4.55
C GLY A 20 -10.94 0.98 5.39
N ARG A 21 -11.23 0.50 6.60
CA ARG A 21 -12.16 1.15 7.52
C ARG A 21 -11.65 1.06 8.96
N LEU A 22 -12.05 2.05 9.75
CA LEU A 22 -11.90 2.06 11.19
C LEU A 22 -13.29 2.07 11.81
N GLU A 23 -13.54 1.15 12.72
CA GLU A 23 -14.87 0.84 13.23
C GLU A 23 -14.89 0.83 14.75
N TRP A 24 -15.96 1.31 15.37
CA TRP A 24 -16.19 1.27 16.80
C TRP A 24 -17.69 1.19 17.08
N ASP A 25 -18.06 1.02 18.35
CA ASP A 25 -19.46 1.06 18.74
C ASP A 25 -20.05 2.46 18.52
N GLY A 26 -20.98 2.58 17.57
CA GLY A 26 -21.62 3.84 17.21
C GLY A 26 -21.08 4.54 15.97
N GLY A 27 -20.09 3.98 15.25
CA GLY A 27 -19.63 4.61 14.00
C GLY A 27 -18.49 3.91 13.27
N SER A 28 -18.19 4.46 12.10
CA SER A 28 -17.04 4.07 11.29
C SER A 28 -16.57 5.21 10.40
N VAL A 29 -15.28 5.24 10.05
CA VAL A 29 -14.72 6.12 9.01
C VAL A 29 -13.93 5.31 8.01
N GLU A 30 -14.00 5.71 6.74
CA GLU A 30 -13.23 5.05 5.68
C GLU A 30 -11.82 5.62 5.61
N VAL A 31 -10.81 4.76 5.49
CA VAL A 31 -9.42 5.15 5.25
C VAL A 31 -9.19 5.14 3.75
N LYS A 32 -8.96 6.33 3.17
CA LYS A 32 -8.75 6.51 1.72
C LYS A 32 -7.27 6.60 1.34
N GLU A 33 -6.43 7.01 2.27
CA GLU A 33 -5.00 7.16 2.01
C GLU A 33 -4.21 6.98 3.30
N VAL A 34 -3.03 6.35 3.21
CA VAL A 34 -2.09 6.21 4.31
C VAL A 34 -0.72 6.75 3.89
N LEU A 35 -0.24 7.71 4.67
CA LEU A 35 0.97 8.48 4.39
C LEU A 35 2.01 8.25 5.48
N LYS A 36 3.29 8.16 5.10
CA LYS A 36 4.41 8.10 6.05
C LYS A 36 5.28 9.35 5.94
N LYS A 37 5.16 10.24 6.93
CA LYS A 37 6.03 11.43 7.10
C LYS A 37 6.51 11.50 8.55
N GLY A 38 7.50 10.68 8.89
CA GLY A 38 7.94 10.43 10.27
C GLY A 38 7.00 9.48 11.04
N ILE A 39 5.70 9.75 10.98
CA ILE A 39 4.63 8.91 11.53
C ILE A 39 3.68 8.44 10.43
N VAL A 40 2.95 7.34 10.69
CA VAL A 40 1.89 6.84 9.81
C VAL A 40 0.61 7.66 10.05
N LYS A 41 0.10 8.29 9.00
CA LYS A 41 -1.11 9.11 9.02
C LYS A 41 -2.16 8.47 8.11
N HIS A 42 -3.37 8.33 8.64
CA HIS A 42 -4.55 7.83 7.91
C HIS A 42 -5.42 9.03 7.53
N VAL A 43 -5.57 9.28 6.23
CA VAL A 43 -6.54 10.23 5.69
C VAL A 43 -7.86 9.50 5.61
N VAL A 44 -8.87 10.06 6.28
CA VAL A 44 -10.17 9.41 6.44
C VAL A 44 -11.29 10.28 5.91
N GLU A 45 -12.34 9.63 5.44
CA GLU A 45 -13.60 10.26 5.04
C GLU A 45 -14.67 9.95 6.08
N GLY A 46 -15.29 11.00 6.63
CA GLY A 46 -16.29 10.93 7.70
C GLY A 46 -15.94 11.84 8.90
N ASP A 47 -16.84 11.88 9.88
CA ASP A 47 -16.62 12.66 11.11
C ASP A 47 -15.67 11.92 12.06
N VAL A 48 -14.62 12.62 12.46
CA VAL A 48 -13.57 12.09 13.35
C VAL A 48 -13.66 12.62 14.78
N GLN A 49 -14.57 13.56 15.07
CA GLN A 49 -14.69 14.18 16.38
C GLN A 49 -15.16 13.20 17.47
N SER A 50 -15.89 12.15 17.05
CA SER A 50 -16.50 11.15 17.94
C SER A 50 -15.76 9.80 17.94
N VAL A 51 -14.58 9.71 17.30
CA VAL A 51 -13.78 8.49 17.29
C VAL A 51 -13.21 8.24 18.69
N PRO A 52 -13.48 7.08 19.32
CA PRO A 52 -12.95 6.74 20.64
C PRO A 52 -11.48 6.29 20.55
N ASP A 53 -10.84 6.12 21.72
CA ASP A 53 -9.44 5.69 21.82
C ASP A 53 -9.17 4.29 21.24
N ARG A 54 -10.20 3.45 21.12
CA ARG A 54 -10.11 2.10 20.57
C ARG A 54 -10.99 1.95 19.35
N VAL A 55 -10.35 1.57 18.25
CA VAL A 55 -11.01 1.26 16.99
C VAL A 55 -10.56 -0.12 16.48
N HIS A 56 -11.43 -0.79 15.74
CA HIS A 56 -11.09 -1.95 14.95
C HIS A 56 -10.70 -1.50 13.54
N ALA A 57 -9.51 -1.89 13.10
CA ALA A 57 -8.96 -1.52 11.81
C ALA A 57 -9.07 -2.69 10.83
N THR A 58 -9.83 -2.50 9.75
CA THR A 58 -10.05 -3.52 8.71
C THR A 58 -9.48 -3.03 7.38
N LEU A 59 -8.58 -3.79 6.76
CA LEU A 59 -8.05 -3.50 5.43
C LEU A 59 -9.05 -3.89 4.34
N ASP A 60 -9.06 -3.16 3.23
CA ASP A 60 -9.54 -3.69 1.96
C ASP A 60 -8.60 -4.84 1.52
N TRP A 61 -9.02 -6.05 1.83
CA TRP A 61 -8.17 -7.24 1.66
C TRP A 61 -7.92 -7.57 0.19
N GLU A 62 -8.92 -7.40 -0.68
CA GLU A 62 -8.76 -7.69 -2.10
C GLU A 62 -7.68 -6.80 -2.71
N ARG A 63 -7.72 -5.49 -2.40
CA ARG A 63 -6.68 -4.54 -2.78
C ARG A 63 -5.32 -4.92 -2.22
N ARG A 64 -5.23 -5.14 -0.89
CA ARG A 64 -3.96 -5.43 -0.21
C ARG A 64 -3.31 -6.69 -0.78
N TYR A 65 -4.10 -7.74 -0.96
CA TYR A 65 -3.62 -9.01 -1.48
C TYR A 65 -3.23 -8.91 -2.97
N ALA A 66 -3.97 -8.16 -3.78
CA ALA A 66 -3.58 -7.89 -5.17
C ALA A 66 -2.22 -7.19 -5.24
N HIS A 67 -1.99 -6.14 -4.45
CA HIS A 67 -0.70 -5.45 -4.39
C HIS A 67 0.43 -6.37 -3.91
N MET A 68 0.21 -7.19 -2.88
CA MET A 68 1.21 -8.16 -2.41
C MET A 68 1.64 -9.12 -3.52
N ARG A 69 0.69 -9.63 -4.31
CA ARG A 69 0.99 -10.52 -5.45
C ARG A 69 1.77 -9.80 -6.54
N MET A 70 1.35 -8.59 -6.93
CA MET A 70 2.05 -7.79 -7.95
C MET A 70 3.48 -7.44 -7.52
N HIS A 71 3.67 -7.05 -6.26
CA HIS A 71 4.99 -6.72 -5.71
C HIS A 71 5.92 -7.95 -5.69
N THR A 72 5.39 -9.10 -5.27
CA THR A 72 6.16 -10.35 -5.27
C THR A 72 6.51 -10.78 -6.70
N ALA A 73 5.53 -10.70 -7.61
CA ALA A 73 5.74 -11.00 -9.03
C ALA A 73 6.78 -10.07 -9.65
N GLN A 74 6.79 -8.80 -9.28
CA GLN A 74 7.81 -7.85 -9.73
C GLN A 74 9.21 -8.32 -9.37
N HIS A 75 9.49 -8.70 -8.12
CA HIS A 75 10.82 -9.19 -7.73
C HIS A 75 11.24 -10.44 -8.49
N LEU A 76 10.30 -11.38 -8.68
CA LEU A 76 10.56 -12.60 -9.44
C LEU A 76 10.89 -12.29 -10.91
N ILE A 77 10.09 -11.45 -11.57
CA ILE A 77 10.32 -11.04 -12.96
C ILE A 77 11.64 -10.28 -13.07
N SER A 78 11.94 -9.39 -12.12
CA SER A 78 13.21 -8.66 -12.09
C SER A 78 14.42 -9.59 -12.00
N ALA A 79 14.36 -10.63 -11.19
CA ALA A 79 15.43 -11.62 -11.08
C ALA A 79 15.61 -12.40 -12.40
N VAL A 80 14.51 -12.87 -13.01
CA VAL A 80 14.54 -13.59 -14.29
C VAL A 80 15.10 -12.72 -15.41
N ILE A 81 14.70 -11.45 -15.50
CA ILE A 81 15.17 -10.53 -16.54
C ILE A 81 16.66 -10.21 -16.36
N LEU A 82 17.12 -10.05 -15.11
CA LEU A 82 18.53 -9.87 -14.83
C LEU A 82 19.35 -11.10 -15.25
N GLU A 83 18.89 -12.30 -14.93
CA GLU A 83 19.58 -13.55 -15.26
C GLU A 83 19.65 -13.81 -16.77
N LEU A 84 18.53 -13.65 -17.48
CA LEU A 84 18.44 -13.99 -18.90
C LEU A 84 19.00 -12.90 -19.82
N TYR A 85 18.91 -11.63 -19.42
CA TYR A 85 19.19 -10.51 -20.31
C TYR A 85 20.22 -9.51 -19.76
N GLY A 86 20.72 -9.70 -18.53
CA GLY A 86 21.64 -8.76 -17.88
C GLY A 86 21.04 -7.37 -17.65
N ALA A 87 19.71 -7.23 -17.72
CA ALA A 87 19.03 -5.96 -17.60
C ALA A 87 18.58 -5.71 -16.16
N HIS A 88 18.95 -4.55 -15.61
CA HIS A 88 18.62 -4.17 -14.24
C HIS A 88 17.27 -3.44 -14.17
N THR A 89 16.51 -3.67 -13.10
CA THR A 89 15.32 -2.86 -12.81
C THR A 89 15.74 -1.44 -12.42
N VAL A 90 15.23 -0.46 -13.15
CA VAL A 90 15.48 0.98 -12.93
C VAL A 90 14.22 1.74 -12.52
N GLY A 91 13.04 1.12 -12.62
CA GLY A 91 11.77 1.70 -12.21
C GLY A 91 10.72 0.63 -11.99
N ASN A 92 9.75 0.90 -11.12
CA ASN A 92 8.56 0.09 -10.95
C ASN A 92 7.39 0.94 -10.47
N GLN A 93 6.18 0.54 -10.81
CA GLN A 93 4.95 1.15 -10.28
C GLN A 93 3.81 0.13 -10.31
N LEU A 94 3.14 -0.04 -9.17
CA LEU A 94 1.88 -0.76 -9.05
C LEU A 94 0.73 0.23 -9.17
N TYR A 95 -0.36 -0.25 -9.74
CA TYR A 95 -1.67 0.38 -9.82
C TYR A 95 -2.72 -0.61 -9.32
N HIS A 96 -3.97 -0.17 -9.21
CA HIS A 96 -5.05 -1.02 -8.72
C HIS A 96 -5.31 -2.27 -9.59
N ASP A 97 -5.04 -2.19 -10.89
CA ASP A 97 -5.41 -3.18 -11.91
C ASP A 97 -4.20 -3.75 -12.68
N ARG A 98 -3.02 -3.13 -12.53
CA ARG A 98 -1.83 -3.47 -13.31
C ARG A 98 -0.55 -3.05 -12.58
N SER A 99 0.59 -3.50 -13.09
CA SER A 99 1.91 -3.04 -12.65
C SER A 99 2.83 -2.83 -13.85
N ARG A 100 3.82 -1.94 -13.70
CA ARG A 100 4.89 -1.69 -14.67
C ARG A 100 6.24 -1.94 -14.02
N ILE A 101 7.18 -2.48 -14.79
CA ILE A 101 8.59 -2.65 -14.42
C ILE A 101 9.42 -2.11 -15.58
N ASP A 102 10.36 -1.23 -15.27
CA ASP A 102 11.25 -0.60 -16.24
C ASP A 102 12.65 -1.22 -16.10
N PHE A 103 13.23 -1.63 -17.23
CA PHE A 103 14.53 -2.30 -17.28
C PHE A 103 15.52 -1.52 -18.14
N ASP A 104 16.78 -1.51 -17.72
CA ASP A 104 17.88 -0.96 -18.49
C ASP A 104 18.99 -1.99 -18.70
N ARG A 105 19.49 -2.07 -19.94
CA ARG A 105 20.56 -2.98 -20.39
C ARG A 105 21.82 -2.22 -20.77
N SER A 106 21.93 -0.93 -20.48
CA SER A 106 23.02 -0.05 -20.93
C SER A 106 24.36 -0.25 -20.18
N LYS A 107 24.58 -1.41 -19.56
CA LYS A 107 25.88 -1.77 -18.96
C LYS A 107 26.59 -2.84 -19.77
#